data_AF-A0A5B0PSP5-F1
#
_entry.id   AF-A0A5B0PSP5-F1
#
_cell.length_a   1.000
_cell.length_b   1.000
_cell.length_c   1.000
_cell.angle_alpha   90.00
_cell.angle_beta   90.00
_cell.angle_gamma   90.00
#
_symmetry.space_group_name_H-M   'P 1'
#
loop_
_entity.id
_entity.type
_entity.pdbx_description
1 polymer ?
#
loop_
_entity_poly.entity_id
_entity_poly.type
_entity_poly.pdbx_seq_one_letter_code
_entity_poly.pdbx_strand_id
1 'polypeptide(L)'
;MYKLSGTVELRGKVAYAAQTPWLLSATLKENILFGAEYDKELYESVIEACALVDDLAMLKDGDETQVGEKGITLSGGQKARISLARTVYARADVYLLDDPLSSVDAHVARHLFDNVIGPTGLLRSKARILCTNAIPFCQRADELIMVRDGKIAERGTFEAVLANKGDLKQLIDDFGKKSSQDDIFEIRSIGHIYCGFGQQRRMLLQQATSRVCFVNEATNAHPVQEQQQANPEDAQAPWESH
;
A
#
# COMPACT_ATOMS: atom_id res chain seq x y z
N MET A 1 -20.57 6.80 7.03
CA MET A 1 -20.35 8.25 6.77
C MET A 1 -20.99 8.55 5.42
N TYR A 2 -21.78 9.62 5.29
CA TYR A 2 -22.42 10.02 4.03
C TYR A 2 -21.80 11.31 3.50
N LYS A 3 -21.66 11.42 2.18
CA LYS A 3 -21.14 12.61 1.49
C LYS A 3 -22.12 13.77 1.67
N LEU A 4 -21.66 14.87 2.25
CA LEU A 4 -22.47 16.09 2.45
C LEU A 4 -22.54 16.96 1.18
N SER A 5 -21.43 17.11 0.46
CA SER A 5 -21.32 17.94 -0.77
C SER A 5 -20.10 17.54 -1.61
N GLY A 6 -19.93 18.16 -2.79
CA GLY A 6 -18.79 17.92 -3.71
C GLY A 6 -19.04 16.85 -4.78
N THR A 7 -17.99 16.45 -5.49
CA THR A 7 -18.01 15.39 -6.52
C THR A 7 -16.87 14.41 -6.27
N VAL A 8 -17.15 13.12 -6.38
CA VAL A 8 -16.16 12.05 -6.29
C VAL A 8 -16.43 11.13 -7.47
N GLU A 9 -15.42 10.94 -8.31
CA GLU A 9 -15.46 10.02 -9.43
C GLU A 9 -14.38 8.97 -9.22
N LEU A 10 -14.74 7.71 -9.40
CA LEU A 10 -13.84 6.57 -9.27
C LEU A 10 -13.95 5.75 -10.56
N ARG A 11 -12.80 5.43 -11.16
CA ARG A 11 -12.72 4.62 -12.38
C ARG A 11 -11.93 3.35 -12.08
N GLY A 12 -12.54 2.20 -12.36
CA GLY A 12 -11.93 0.89 -12.14
C GLY A 12 -12.26 0.26 -10.78
N LYS A 13 -11.65 -0.91 -10.53
CA LYS A 13 -11.83 -1.67 -9.29
C LYS A 13 -10.92 -1.12 -8.18
N VAL A 14 -11.38 -1.20 -6.94
CA VAL A 14 -10.63 -0.76 -5.76
C VAL A 14 -10.28 -1.96 -4.88
N ALA A 15 -9.03 -2.04 -4.46
CA ALA A 15 -8.59 -2.93 -3.40
C ALA A 15 -8.20 -2.12 -2.16
N TYR A 16 -8.51 -2.62 -0.97
CA TYR A 16 -8.27 -1.94 0.30
C TYR A 16 -7.54 -2.85 1.29
N ALA A 17 -6.39 -2.39 1.78
CA ALA A 17 -5.68 -2.98 2.90
C ALA A 17 -5.89 -2.11 4.15
N ALA A 18 -6.54 -2.69 5.17
CA ALA A 18 -6.86 -1.98 6.40
C ALA A 18 -5.69 -1.97 7.39
N GLN A 19 -5.62 -0.93 8.24
CA GLN A 19 -4.61 -0.82 9.31
C GLN A 19 -4.68 -1.98 10.30
N THR A 20 -5.89 -2.46 10.61
CA THR A 20 -6.09 -3.68 11.38
C THR A 20 -6.46 -4.81 10.41
N PRO A 21 -5.52 -5.70 10.07
CA PRO A 21 -5.78 -6.78 9.14
C PRO A 21 -6.78 -7.78 9.74
N TRP A 22 -7.65 -8.31 8.89
CA TRP A 22 -8.66 -9.29 9.28
C TRP A 22 -8.62 -10.48 8.32
N LEU A 23 -8.85 -11.67 8.87
CA LEU A 23 -8.86 -12.92 8.13
C LEU A 23 -10.22 -13.59 8.26
N LEU A 24 -10.67 -14.25 7.19
CA LEU A 24 -11.78 -15.17 7.23
C LEU A 24 -11.38 -16.42 8.02
N SER A 25 -12.37 -17.03 8.68
CA SER A 25 -12.24 -18.39 9.24
C SER A 25 -12.24 -19.42 8.09
N ALA A 26 -11.12 -19.52 7.40
CA ALA A 26 -10.91 -20.19 6.10
C ALA A 26 -9.45 -20.66 5.99
N THR A 27 -9.06 -21.31 4.89
CA THR A 27 -7.62 -21.59 4.65
C THR A 27 -6.85 -20.31 4.34
N LEU A 28 -5.52 -20.34 4.44
CA LEU A 28 -4.68 -19.21 4.05
C LEU A 28 -4.83 -18.87 2.57
N LYS A 29 -4.87 -19.89 1.73
CA LYS A 29 -5.12 -19.75 0.30
C LYS A 29 -6.46 -19.09 0.01
N GLU A 30 -7.54 -19.53 0.66
CA GLU A 30 -8.87 -18.90 0.52
C GLU A 30 -8.85 -17.44 0.99
N ASN A 31 -8.08 -17.14 2.04
CA ASN A 31 -7.88 -15.77 2.50
C ASN A 31 -7.17 -14.90 1.47
N ILE A 32 -6.26 -15.45 0.66
CA ILE A 32 -5.54 -14.69 -0.38
C ILE A 32 -6.37 -14.59 -1.66
N LEU A 33 -6.95 -15.70 -2.13
CA LEU A 33 -7.77 -15.73 -3.34
C LEU A 33 -9.04 -14.90 -3.18
N PHE A 34 -9.70 -15.02 -2.02
CA PHE A 34 -10.85 -14.21 -1.64
C PHE A 34 -11.96 -14.18 -2.71
N GLY A 35 -12.24 -15.34 -3.30
CA GLY A 35 -13.24 -15.54 -4.35
C GLY A 35 -12.75 -15.31 -5.78
N ALA A 36 -11.49 -14.89 -5.98
CA ALA A 36 -10.86 -14.87 -7.30
C ALA A 36 -10.46 -16.28 -7.76
N GLU A 37 -10.39 -16.47 -9.07
CA GLU A 37 -9.89 -17.71 -9.67
C GLU A 37 -8.41 -17.93 -9.34
N TYR A 38 -8.03 -19.19 -9.12
CA TYR A 38 -6.65 -19.56 -8.84
C TYR A 38 -5.79 -19.52 -10.10
N ASP A 39 -4.96 -18.50 -10.19
CA ASP A 39 -3.85 -18.35 -11.12
C ASP A 39 -2.54 -18.67 -10.38
N LYS A 40 -1.90 -19.78 -10.77
CA LYS A 40 -0.71 -20.32 -10.11
C LYS A 40 0.48 -19.37 -10.16
N GLU A 41 0.78 -18.82 -11.33
CA GLU A 41 1.94 -17.94 -11.54
C GLU A 41 1.77 -16.63 -10.77
N LEU A 42 0.57 -16.05 -10.81
CA LEU A 42 0.26 -14.89 -9.99
C LEU A 42 0.36 -15.22 -8.51
N TYR A 43 -0.17 -16.36 -8.08
CA TYR A 43 -0.20 -16.74 -6.68
C TYR A 43 1.21 -16.89 -6.13
N GLU A 44 2.08 -17.62 -6.83
CA GLU A 44 3.48 -17.79 -6.45
C GLU A 44 4.21 -16.45 -6.38
N SER A 45 4.05 -15.58 -7.39
CA SER A 45 4.67 -14.24 -7.35
C SER A 45 4.17 -13.35 -6.20
N VAL A 46 2.88 -13.45 -5.84
CA VAL A 46 2.31 -12.70 -4.71
C VAL A 46 2.83 -13.23 -3.38
N ILE A 47 2.95 -14.55 -3.21
CA ILE A 47 3.51 -15.18 -2.00
C ILE A 47 4.97 -14.75 -1.78
N GLU A 48 5.77 -14.74 -2.85
CA GLU A 48 7.17 -14.32 -2.80
C GLU A 48 7.30 -12.82 -2.49
N ALA A 49 6.58 -11.97 -3.23
CA ALA A 49 6.63 -10.52 -3.04
C ALA A 49 6.11 -10.09 -1.66
N CYS A 50 5.16 -10.84 -1.10
CA CYS A 50 4.63 -10.59 0.25
C CYS A 50 5.46 -11.24 1.37
N ALA A 51 6.63 -11.82 1.07
CA ALA A 51 7.48 -12.51 2.05
C ALA A 51 6.73 -13.55 2.89
N LEU A 52 5.87 -14.35 2.23
CA LEU A 52 5.07 -15.40 2.89
C LEU A 52 5.67 -16.81 2.72
N VAL A 53 6.71 -16.97 1.90
CA VAL A 53 7.33 -18.28 1.61
C VAL A 53 7.74 -19.01 2.89
N ASP A 54 8.51 -18.33 3.75
CA ASP A 54 8.99 -18.91 5.01
C ASP A 54 7.84 -19.15 6.01
N ASP A 55 6.87 -18.23 6.07
CA ASP A 55 5.69 -18.41 6.92
C ASP A 55 4.94 -19.68 6.54
N LEU A 56 4.70 -19.91 5.24
CA LEU A 56 3.98 -21.08 4.76
C LEU A 56 4.79 -22.36 4.97
N ALA A 57 6.11 -22.33 4.77
CA ALA A 57 6.98 -23.49 4.99
C ALA A 57 7.02 -23.95 6.46
N MET A 58 6.81 -23.04 7.41
CA MET A 58 6.72 -23.36 8.84
C MET A 58 5.38 -23.99 9.23
N LEU A 59 4.35 -23.88 8.39
CA LEU A 59 3.03 -24.43 8.68
C LEU A 59 2.92 -25.88 8.19
N LYS A 60 2.29 -26.73 9.01
CA LYS A 60 2.17 -28.17 8.73
C LYS A 60 1.52 -28.46 7.37
N ASP A 61 0.49 -27.69 7.01
CA ASP A 61 -0.30 -27.88 5.80
C ASP A 61 -0.07 -26.74 4.79
N GLY A 62 1.02 -25.97 4.94
CA GLY A 62 1.33 -24.85 4.06
C GLY A 62 0.19 -23.82 3.97
N ASP A 63 -0.21 -23.47 2.75
CA ASP A 63 -1.29 -22.53 2.46
C ASP A 63 -2.71 -23.13 2.59
N GLU A 64 -2.83 -24.44 2.75
CA GLU A 64 -4.09 -25.11 3.09
C GLU A 64 -4.37 -25.09 4.61
N THR A 65 -3.46 -24.50 5.41
CA THR A 65 -3.64 -24.35 6.85
C THR A 65 -4.86 -23.49 7.19
N GLN A 66 -5.73 -23.99 8.07
CA GLN A 66 -6.91 -23.27 8.55
C GLN A 66 -6.53 -22.14 9.54
N VAL A 67 -7.09 -20.95 9.34
CA VAL A 67 -6.97 -19.81 10.25
C VAL A 67 -8.33 -19.34 10.76
N GLY A 68 -8.36 -18.56 11.84
CA GLY A 68 -9.58 -18.01 12.44
C GLY A 68 -10.04 -18.79 13.68
N GLU A 69 -11.34 -18.78 13.97
CA GLU A 69 -11.90 -19.29 15.24
C GLU A 69 -11.58 -20.76 15.52
N LYS A 70 -11.51 -21.58 14.46
CA LYS A 70 -11.20 -23.02 14.54
C LYS A 70 -9.78 -23.35 14.07
N GLY A 71 -9.01 -22.34 13.68
CA GLY A 71 -7.70 -22.48 13.06
C GLY A 71 -6.57 -22.05 13.98
N ILE A 72 -5.37 -21.96 13.42
CA ILE A 72 -4.22 -21.42 14.13
C ILE A 72 -4.37 -19.89 14.29
N THR A 73 -3.76 -19.37 15.36
CA THR A 73 -3.63 -17.93 15.55
C THR A 73 -2.30 -17.46 14.96
N LEU A 74 -2.36 -16.47 14.08
CA LEU A 74 -1.20 -15.84 13.45
C LEU A 74 -0.75 -14.58 14.21
N SER A 75 0.52 -14.24 14.06
CA SER A 75 1.06 -12.96 14.54
C SER A 75 0.45 -11.77 13.79
N GLY A 76 0.58 -10.56 14.35
CA GLY A 76 0.11 -9.33 13.70
C GLY A 76 0.76 -9.10 12.32
N GLY A 77 2.08 -9.31 12.23
CA GLY A 77 2.83 -9.18 10.98
C GLY A 77 2.42 -10.21 9.93
N GLN A 78 2.17 -11.47 10.32
CA GLN A 78 1.66 -12.50 9.40
C GLN A 78 0.28 -12.13 8.85
N LYS A 79 -0.64 -11.69 9.72
CA LYS A 79 -1.97 -11.21 9.30
C LYS A 79 -1.85 -10.02 8.35
N ALA A 80 -0.95 -9.08 8.61
CA ALA A 80 -0.70 -7.94 7.74
C ALA A 80 -0.21 -8.38 6.35
N ARG A 81 0.76 -9.29 6.28
CA ARG A 81 1.27 -9.85 5.01
C ARG A 81 0.19 -10.59 4.21
N ILE A 82 -0.63 -11.42 4.86
CA ILE A 82 -1.73 -12.13 4.19
C ILE A 82 -2.81 -11.15 3.70
N SER A 83 -3.15 -10.13 4.49
CA SER A 83 -4.09 -9.09 4.08
C SER A 83 -3.56 -8.26 2.90
N LEU A 84 -2.26 -7.98 2.87
CA LEU A 84 -1.61 -7.32 1.74
C LEU A 84 -1.62 -8.24 0.51
N ALA A 85 -1.28 -9.52 0.66
CA ALA A 85 -1.34 -10.51 -0.41
C ALA A 85 -2.74 -10.61 -1.04
N ARG A 86 -3.80 -10.67 -0.21
CA ARG A 86 -5.20 -10.58 -0.66
C ARG A 86 -5.46 -9.34 -1.50
N THR A 87 -4.98 -8.18 -1.03
CA THR A 87 -5.17 -6.90 -1.71
C THR A 87 -4.50 -6.92 -3.08
N VAL A 88 -3.25 -7.40 -3.16
CA VAL A 88 -2.48 -7.51 -4.41
C VAL A 88 -3.15 -8.48 -5.38
N TYR A 89 -3.54 -9.66 -4.91
CA TYR A 89 -4.15 -10.71 -5.72
C TYR A 89 -5.48 -10.30 -6.36
N ALA A 90 -6.20 -9.35 -5.75
CA ALA A 90 -7.46 -8.82 -6.28
C ALA A 90 -7.34 -8.11 -7.66
N ARG A 91 -6.13 -7.83 -8.15
CA ARG A 91 -5.86 -7.21 -9.47
C ARG A 91 -6.70 -5.95 -9.72
N ALA A 92 -6.79 -5.08 -8.71
CA ALA A 92 -7.53 -3.83 -8.81
C ALA A 92 -6.81 -2.78 -9.67
N ASP A 93 -7.49 -1.67 -9.94
CA ASP A 93 -6.92 -0.52 -10.65
C ASP A 93 -6.41 0.54 -9.67
N VAL A 94 -7.08 0.65 -8.52
CA VAL A 94 -6.77 1.58 -7.43
C VAL A 94 -6.57 0.83 -6.12
N TYR A 95 -5.45 1.10 -5.45
CA TYR A 95 -5.08 0.48 -4.19
C TYR A 95 -5.10 1.51 -3.07
N LEU A 96 -5.92 1.26 -2.05
CA LEU A 96 -5.98 2.04 -0.83
C LEU A 96 -5.29 1.25 0.28
N LEU A 97 -4.16 1.73 0.77
CA LEU A 97 -3.32 1.05 1.74
C LEU A 97 -3.25 1.88 3.02
N ASP A 98 -3.88 1.40 4.10
CA ASP A 98 -3.89 2.09 5.39
C ASP A 98 -2.89 1.44 6.35
N ASP A 99 -1.70 2.03 6.43
CA ASP A 99 -0.56 1.64 7.26
C ASP A 99 -0.25 0.13 7.28
N PRO A 100 -0.15 -0.53 6.10
CA PRO A 100 -0.03 -1.99 5.99
C PRO A 100 1.30 -2.54 6.52
N LEU A 101 2.29 -1.67 6.75
CA LEU A 101 3.65 -2.05 7.17
C LEU A 101 3.90 -1.85 8.68
N SER A 102 2.91 -1.35 9.43
CA SER A 102 3.07 -0.97 10.84
C SER A 102 3.31 -2.13 11.81
N SER A 103 2.89 -3.34 11.44
CA SER A 103 2.95 -4.55 12.28
C SER A 103 4.06 -5.53 11.88
N VAL A 104 4.92 -5.16 10.93
CA VAL A 104 6.06 -5.97 10.47
C VAL A 104 7.37 -5.32 10.88
N ASP A 105 8.43 -6.13 10.99
CA ASP A 105 9.77 -5.62 11.24
C ASP A 105 10.31 -4.79 10.06
N ALA A 106 11.34 -3.99 10.30
CA ALA A 106 11.87 -3.05 9.31
C ALA A 106 12.43 -3.74 8.05
N HIS A 107 13.00 -4.92 8.19
CA HIS A 107 13.57 -5.67 7.06
C HIS A 107 12.46 -6.18 6.14
N VAL A 108 11.43 -6.82 6.72
CA VAL A 108 10.24 -7.27 5.99
C VAL A 108 9.49 -6.08 5.41
N ALA A 109 9.33 -4.97 6.15
CA ALA A 109 8.69 -3.75 5.64
C ALA A 109 9.37 -3.24 4.37
N ARG A 110 10.70 -3.24 4.34
CA ARG A 110 11.48 -2.82 3.17
C ARG A 110 11.28 -3.77 1.99
N HIS A 111 11.33 -5.08 2.23
CA HIS A 111 11.05 -6.09 1.21
C HIS A 111 9.65 -5.92 0.61
N LEU A 112 8.63 -5.75 1.44
CA LEU A 112 7.25 -5.51 1.00
C LEU A 112 7.14 -4.23 0.20
N PHE A 113 7.80 -3.16 0.64
CA PHE A 113 7.81 -1.91 -0.11
C PHE A 113 8.48 -2.09 -1.48
N ASP A 114 9.65 -2.70 -1.55
CA ASP A 114 10.41 -2.83 -2.79
C ASP A 114 9.74 -3.74 -3.82
N ASN A 115 9.12 -4.84 -3.36
CA ASN A 115 8.55 -5.88 -4.23
C ASN A 115 7.05 -5.71 -4.48
N VAL A 116 6.31 -4.99 -3.64
CA VAL A 116 4.85 -4.81 -3.79
C VAL A 116 4.49 -3.36 -4.09
N ILE A 117 4.77 -2.46 -3.15
CA ILE A 117 4.15 -1.12 -3.12
C ILE A 117 4.92 -0.10 -3.96
N GLY A 118 6.24 -0.17 -3.94
CA GLY A 118 7.16 0.82 -4.51
C GLY A 118 7.19 0.83 -6.04
N PRO A 119 7.99 1.73 -6.65
CA PRO A 119 8.04 1.91 -8.10
C PRO A 119 8.54 0.69 -8.87
N THR A 120 9.23 -0.24 -8.21
CA THR A 120 9.73 -1.50 -8.78
C THR A 120 8.83 -2.70 -8.50
N GLY A 121 7.79 -2.52 -7.67
CA GLY A 121 6.98 -3.62 -7.18
C GLY A 121 5.91 -4.11 -8.15
N LEU A 122 5.14 -5.11 -7.70
CA LEU A 122 4.01 -5.67 -8.43
C LEU A 122 2.95 -4.61 -8.77
N LEU A 123 2.75 -3.61 -7.91
CA LEU A 123 1.74 -2.57 -8.09
C LEU A 123 2.25 -1.34 -8.87
N ARG A 124 3.44 -1.39 -9.47
CA ARG A 124 4.07 -0.22 -10.12
C ARG A 124 3.22 0.48 -11.20
N SER A 125 2.38 -0.27 -11.90
CA SER A 125 1.51 0.23 -12.97
C SER A 125 0.10 0.61 -12.48
N LYS A 126 -0.15 0.53 -11.17
CA LYS A 126 -1.46 0.78 -10.56
C LYS A 126 -1.47 2.08 -9.77
N ALA A 127 -2.65 2.68 -9.66
CA ALA A 127 -2.84 3.84 -8.80
C ALA A 127 -2.79 3.38 -7.33
N ARG A 128 -1.95 4.05 -6.52
CA ARG A 128 -1.71 3.65 -5.13
C ARG A 128 -1.86 4.85 -4.23
N ILE A 129 -2.66 4.70 -3.19
CA ILE A 129 -2.79 5.65 -2.09
C ILE A 129 -2.34 4.94 -0.82
N LEU A 130 -1.18 5.30 -0.29
CA LEU A 130 -0.64 4.73 0.95
C LEU A 130 -0.70 5.77 2.06
N CYS A 131 -1.53 5.54 3.06
CA CYS A 131 -1.51 6.30 4.31
C CYS A 131 -0.50 5.61 5.23
N THR A 132 0.56 6.29 5.67
CA THR A 132 1.50 5.69 6.62
C THR A 132 2.17 6.71 7.52
N ASN A 133 2.67 6.23 8.65
CA ASN A 133 3.54 6.96 9.56
C ASN A 133 5.04 6.66 9.30
N ALA A 134 5.34 5.72 8.40
CA ALA A 134 6.70 5.30 8.08
C ALA A 134 7.36 6.27 7.08
N ILE A 135 8.08 7.26 7.61
CA ILE A 135 8.76 8.31 6.85
C ILE A 135 9.79 7.81 5.82
N PRO A 136 10.59 6.75 6.08
CA PRO A 136 11.62 6.31 5.12
C PRO A 136 11.10 6.04 3.71
N PHE A 137 9.82 5.67 3.58
CA PHE A 137 9.21 5.40 2.29
C PHE A 137 8.80 6.67 1.53
N CYS A 138 8.58 7.81 2.22
CA CYS A 138 8.04 9.05 1.64
C CYS A 138 8.87 9.57 0.46
N GLN A 139 10.17 9.30 0.46
CA GLN A 139 11.10 9.70 -0.59
C GLN A 139 10.78 9.11 -1.96
N ARG A 140 10.03 8.01 -2.01
CA ARG A 140 9.73 7.26 -3.23
C ARG A 140 8.30 7.48 -3.74
N ALA A 141 7.56 8.40 -3.13
CA ALA A 141 6.23 8.79 -3.58
C ALA A 141 6.31 9.78 -4.74
N ASP A 142 5.33 9.72 -5.65
CA ASP A 142 5.21 10.72 -6.72
C ASP A 142 4.70 12.05 -6.12
N GLU A 143 3.70 11.97 -5.23
CA GLU A 143 3.19 13.10 -4.45
C GLU A 143 2.97 12.73 -2.98
N LEU A 144 3.31 13.66 -2.09
CA LEU A 144 3.00 13.60 -0.67
C LEU A 144 1.85 14.55 -0.36
N ILE A 145 0.90 14.09 0.44
CA ILE A 145 -0.23 14.88 0.90
C ILE A 145 -0.30 14.79 2.42
N MET A 146 -0.24 15.93 3.10
CA MET A 146 -0.48 16.04 4.53
C MET A 146 -1.94 16.42 4.77
N VAL A 147 -2.69 15.56 5.45
CA VAL A 147 -4.03 15.88 5.93
C VAL A 147 -3.94 16.31 7.40
N ARG A 148 -4.55 17.43 7.76
CA ARG A 148 -4.69 17.90 9.15
C ARG A 148 -6.10 18.46 9.37
N ASP A 149 -6.73 18.08 10.48
CA ASP A 149 -8.06 18.56 10.88
C ASP A 149 -9.12 18.42 9.76
N GLY A 150 -9.05 17.31 9.02
CA GLY A 150 -9.96 17.00 7.91
C GLY A 150 -9.73 17.80 6.63
N LYS A 151 -8.62 18.54 6.52
CA LYS A 151 -8.24 19.34 5.35
C LYS A 151 -6.86 18.95 4.84
N ILE A 152 -6.61 19.13 3.55
CA ILE A 152 -5.25 19.04 3.00
C ILE A 152 -4.48 20.28 3.46
N ALA A 153 -3.47 20.06 4.29
CA ALA A 153 -2.61 21.11 4.84
C ALA A 153 -1.45 21.45 3.90
N GLU A 154 -0.84 20.43 3.29
CA GLU A 154 0.30 20.57 2.38
C GLU A 154 0.25 19.45 1.34
N ARG A 155 0.71 19.73 0.12
CA ARG A 155 0.90 18.73 -0.94
C ARG A 155 2.09 19.07 -1.84
N GLY A 156 2.76 18.06 -2.36
CA GLY A 156 3.83 18.24 -3.36
C GLY A 156 4.78 17.06 -3.42
N THR A 157 5.79 17.15 -4.29
CA THR A 157 6.87 16.16 -4.35
C THR A 157 7.74 16.22 -3.09
N PHE A 158 8.47 15.14 -2.79
CA PHE A 158 9.38 15.11 -1.65
C PHE A 158 10.40 16.27 -1.67
N GLU A 159 10.95 16.59 -2.83
CA GLU A 159 11.89 17.71 -3.01
C GLU A 159 11.24 19.07 -2.73
N ALA A 160 10.02 19.30 -3.24
CA ALA A 160 9.29 20.54 -3.02
C ALA A 160 8.96 20.75 -1.53
N VAL A 161 8.56 19.67 -0.85
CA VAL A 161 8.29 19.66 0.59
C VAL A 161 9.55 19.98 1.40
N LEU A 162 10.71 19.42 1.05
CA LEU A 162 11.97 19.71 1.75
C LEU A 162 12.50 21.13 1.52
N ALA A 163 12.25 21.70 0.34
CA ALA A 163 12.58 23.09 0.03
C ALA A 163 11.71 24.08 0.83
N ASN A 164 10.46 23.71 1.08
CA ASN A 164 9.54 24.48 1.90
C ASN A 164 9.89 24.35 3.40
N LYS A 165 9.75 25.43 4.17
CA LYS A 165 9.83 25.38 5.65
C LYS A 165 8.48 25.00 6.27
N GLY A 166 7.76 24.10 5.60
CA GLY A 166 6.40 23.68 5.95
C GLY A 166 6.37 22.67 7.10
N ASP A 167 5.16 22.34 7.53
CA ASP A 167 4.94 21.41 8.63
C ASP A 167 5.32 19.97 8.25
N LEU A 168 5.17 19.61 6.97
CA LEU A 168 5.54 18.28 6.51
C LEU A 168 7.06 18.08 6.55
N LYS A 169 7.85 19.12 6.28
CA LYS A 169 9.30 19.09 6.49
C LYS A 169 9.66 18.88 7.96
N GLN A 170 9.04 19.62 8.88
CA GLN A 170 9.30 19.45 10.32
C GLN A 170 9.01 18.01 10.76
N LEU A 171 7.91 17.44 10.27
CA LEU A 171 7.55 16.05 10.52
C LEU A 171 8.61 15.08 9.92
N ILE A 172 9.09 15.32 8.70
CA ILE A 172 10.17 14.52 8.11
C ILE A 172 11.47 14.63 8.94
N ASP A 173 11.86 15.83 9.35
CA ASP A 173 13.08 16.08 10.13
C ASP A 173 13.03 15.44 11.53
N ASP A 174 11.89 15.55 12.22
CA ASP A 174 11.70 15.05 13.58
C ASP A 174 11.73 13.52 13.67
N PHE A 175 11.24 12.86 12.62
CA PHE A 175 11.16 11.40 12.56
C PHE A 175 12.33 10.77 11.79
N GLY A 176 12.92 11.48 10.82
CA GLY A 176 14.16 11.08 10.16
C GLY A 176 15.36 11.07 11.11
N LYS A 177 15.34 11.93 12.14
CA LYS A 177 16.29 11.89 13.26
C LYS A 177 16.06 10.71 14.21
N LYS A 178 14.83 10.19 14.32
CA LYS A 178 14.51 9.03 15.18
C LYS A 178 14.82 7.68 14.52
N SER A 179 14.77 7.58 13.20
CA SER A 179 15.28 6.41 12.47
C SER A 179 16.82 6.38 12.37
N SER A 180 17.49 7.41 12.88
CA SER A 180 18.94 7.56 12.87
C SER A 180 19.53 7.34 14.26
N GLN A 181 19.38 6.13 14.81
CA GLN A 181 20.31 5.66 15.84
C GLN A 181 20.51 4.14 15.86
N ASP A 182 19.63 3.33 15.24
CA ASP A 182 19.81 1.87 15.12
C ASP A 182 20.10 1.38 13.68
N ASP A 183 19.73 2.12 12.62
CA ASP A 183 19.95 1.68 11.22
C ASP A 183 21.22 2.27 10.54
N ILE A 184 22.04 3.06 11.26
CA ILE A 184 23.23 3.76 10.70
C ILE A 184 24.57 3.26 11.30
N PHE A 185 24.65 2.01 11.78
CA PHE A 185 25.95 1.46 12.19
C PHE A 185 26.25 0.09 11.56
N GLU A 186 26.53 0.10 10.26
CA GLU A 186 27.81 -0.48 9.85
C GLU A 186 28.70 0.64 9.32
N ILE A 187 29.34 1.35 10.26
CA ILE A 187 30.78 1.69 10.28
C ILE A 187 31.03 2.55 11.55
N ARG A 188 31.62 1.89 12.57
CA ARG A 188 32.45 2.39 13.69
C ARG A 188 31.84 2.69 15.07
N SER A 189 31.63 1.60 15.82
CA SER A 189 32.24 1.38 17.15
C SER A 189 31.88 2.30 18.34
N ILE A 190 31.37 1.64 19.38
CA ILE A 190 31.44 1.91 20.84
C ILE A 190 30.52 3.00 21.46
N GLY A 191 29.53 2.55 22.26
CA GLY A 191 29.36 3.00 23.65
C GLY A 191 28.20 3.94 24.03
N HIS A 192 27.37 3.47 24.99
CA HIS A 192 26.65 4.21 26.05
C HIS A 192 25.27 4.92 25.81
N ILE A 193 24.20 4.27 26.31
CA ILE A 193 23.11 4.69 27.25
C ILE A 193 22.81 6.21 27.46
N TYR A 194 21.53 6.67 27.30
CA TYR A 194 20.63 7.28 28.34
C TYR A 194 19.35 8.02 27.81
N CYS A 195 18.18 7.57 28.31
CA CYS A 195 16.95 8.22 28.88
C CYS A 195 16.39 9.62 28.46
N GLY A 196 15.04 9.76 28.40
CA GLY A 196 14.31 11.04 28.50
C GLY A 196 12.77 10.97 28.39
N PHE A 197 12.04 10.98 29.53
CA PHE A 197 10.60 10.67 29.67
C PHE A 197 9.62 11.89 29.72
N GLY A 198 10.02 13.07 29.22
CA GLY A 198 9.29 14.34 29.46
C GLY A 198 8.38 14.86 28.34
N GLN A 199 8.51 14.37 27.09
CA GLN A 199 7.92 14.99 25.89
C GLN A 199 6.73 14.21 25.29
N GLN A 200 6.39 13.03 25.83
CA GLN A 200 5.40 12.13 25.24
C GLN A 200 3.98 12.72 25.13
N ARG A 201 3.55 13.59 26.05
CA ARG A 201 2.13 13.96 26.17
C ARG A 201 1.62 14.98 25.15
N ARG A 202 2.51 15.79 24.56
CA ARG A 202 2.18 16.74 23.49
C ARG A 202 2.28 16.12 22.10
N MET A 203 3.19 15.16 21.93
CA MET A 203 3.42 14.43 20.67
C MET A 203 2.28 13.47 20.32
N LEU A 204 1.66 12.84 21.34
CA LEU A 204 0.47 11.99 21.18
C LEU A 204 -0.75 12.73 20.63
N LEU A 205 -0.87 14.04 20.88
CA LEU A 205 -1.98 14.87 20.36
C LEU A 205 -1.79 15.23 18.88
N GLN A 206 -0.55 15.36 18.41
CA GLN A 206 -0.24 15.62 16.99
C GLN A 206 -0.37 14.36 16.12
N GLN A 207 -0.17 13.18 16.72
CA GLN A 207 -0.38 11.88 16.08
C GLN A 207 -1.86 11.58 15.77
N ALA A 208 -2.81 12.29 16.41
CA ALA A 208 -4.23 11.97 16.28
C ALA A 208 -4.89 12.55 15.01
N THR A 209 -4.27 13.53 14.32
CA THR A 209 -4.94 14.23 13.20
C THR A 209 -4.10 14.42 11.95
N SER A 210 -2.81 14.06 11.96
CA SER A 210 -1.92 14.22 10.81
C SER A 210 -1.53 12.88 10.18
N ARG A 211 -2.01 12.61 8.96
CA ARG A 211 -1.63 11.43 8.16
C ARG A 211 -0.91 11.90 6.91
N VAL A 212 0.22 11.26 6.60
CA VAL A 212 0.90 11.43 5.31
C VAL A 212 0.34 10.39 4.36
N CYS A 213 -0.26 10.87 3.29
CA CYS A 213 -0.74 10.05 2.20
C CYS A 213 0.24 10.16 1.05
N PHE A 214 0.66 9.01 0.56
CA PHE A 214 1.45 8.85 -0.63
C PHE A 214 0.45 8.66 -1.74
N VAL A 215 0.56 9.45 -2.79
CA VAL A 215 -0.23 9.24 -3.99
C VAL A 215 0.74 8.96 -5.12
N ASN A 216 0.53 7.81 -5.74
CA ASN A 216 1.20 7.44 -6.97
C ASN A 216 0.15 7.28 -8.07
N GLU A 217 0.36 7.99 -9.18
CA GLU A 217 -0.48 7.88 -10.37
C GLU A 217 -0.20 6.54 -11.08
N ALA A 218 -1.19 6.03 -11.81
CA ALA A 218 -0.95 4.89 -12.70
C ALA A 218 -0.02 5.35 -13.82
N THR A 219 1.14 4.70 -13.95
CA THR A 219 1.99 4.91 -15.13
C THR A 219 1.26 4.34 -16.35
N ASN A 220 0.77 5.23 -17.22
CA ASN A 220 0.18 4.84 -18.51
C ASN A 220 1.22 4.09 -19.34
N ALA A 221 1.15 2.76 -19.34
CA ALA A 221 1.81 1.95 -20.35
C ALA A 221 0.96 2.02 -21.63
N HIS A 222 1.49 2.77 -22.61
CA HIS A 222 1.08 2.98 -24.00
C HIS A 222 -0.09 3.94 -24.30
N PRO A 223 0.11 4.90 -25.24
CA PRO A 223 -1.01 5.53 -25.92
C PRO A 223 -1.67 4.46 -26.78
N VAL A 224 -2.96 4.24 -26.55
CA VAL A 224 -3.81 3.52 -27.52
C VAL A 224 -3.72 4.30 -28.81
N GLN A 225 -3.12 3.70 -29.85
CA GLN A 225 -3.20 4.24 -31.20
C GLN A 225 -4.67 4.38 -31.55
N GLU A 226 -5.10 5.60 -31.87
CA GLU A 226 -6.35 5.87 -32.57
C GLU A 226 -6.41 4.99 -33.81
N GLN A 227 -7.16 3.88 -33.74
CA GLN A 227 -7.69 3.26 -34.94
C GLN A 227 -8.84 4.13 -35.42
N GLN A 228 -8.49 5.02 -36.35
CA GLN A 228 -9.43 5.77 -37.15
C GLN A 228 -10.32 4.84 -37.98
N GLN A 229 -11.61 5.17 -37.94
CA GLN A 229 -12.63 4.99 -38.95
C GLN A 229 -13.24 3.60 -39.15
N ALA A 230 -14.39 3.45 -38.50
CA ALA A 230 -15.52 2.69 -39.03
C ALA A 230 -15.86 3.15 -40.45
N ASN A 231 -15.95 2.19 -41.36
CA ASN A 231 -16.36 2.36 -42.75
C ASN A 231 -17.91 2.53 -42.82
N PRO A 232 -18.47 3.61 -43.42
CA PRO A 232 -19.92 3.83 -43.40
C PRO A 232 -20.73 3.15 -44.52
N GLU A 233 -20.19 2.18 -45.27
CA GLU A 233 -20.84 1.72 -46.52
C GLU A 233 -21.62 0.39 -46.49
N ASP A 234 -21.71 -0.33 -45.36
CA ASP A 234 -22.43 -1.62 -45.32
C ASP A 234 -23.87 -1.56 -44.78
N ALA A 235 -24.49 -0.37 -44.79
CA ALA A 235 -25.91 -0.20 -44.44
C ALA A 235 -26.79 0.03 -45.68
N GLN A 236 -26.91 -0.97 -46.55
CA GLN A 236 -28.00 -1.02 -47.55
C GLN A 236 -28.79 -2.32 -47.38
N ALA A 237 -30.00 -2.16 -46.83
CA ALA A 237 -31.01 -3.21 -46.76
C ALA A 237 -31.68 -3.41 -48.14
N PRO A 238 -32.12 -4.64 -48.47
CA PRO A 238 -32.77 -4.95 -49.75
C PRO A 238 -34.29 -4.77 -49.67
N TRP A 239 -34.83 -3.80 -50.40
CA TRP A 239 -36.21 -3.79 -50.89
C TRP A 239 -36.31 -2.78 -52.05
N GLU A 240 -36.50 -3.26 -53.28
CA GLU A 240 -37.67 -2.95 -54.12
C GLU A 240 -37.52 -3.59 -55.51
N SER A 241 -38.59 -4.28 -55.86
CA SER A 241 -38.91 -4.93 -57.13
C SER A 241 -39.12 -3.93 -58.27
N HIS A 242 -38.58 -4.23 -59.46
CA HIS A 242 -39.31 -4.30 -60.73
C HIS A 242 -38.42 -4.88 -61.84
#